data_AF-A0A524JYM6-F1
#
_entry.id   AF-A0A524JYM6-F1
#
_cell.length_a   1.000
_cell.length_b   1.000
_cell.length_c   1.000
_cell.angle_alpha   90.00
_cell.angle_beta   90.00
_cell.angle_gamma   90.00
#
_symmetry.space_group_name_H-M   'P 1'
#
loop_
_entity.id
_entity.type
_entity.pdbx_description
1 polymer ?
#
loop_
_entity_poly.entity_id
_entity_poly.type
_entity_poly.pdbx_seq_one_letter_code
_entity_poly.pdbx_strand_id
1 'polypeptide(L)'
;MVPPSLVERLPSVCLNRHLLGWCPGCGSLRALVCLFHGAVGQALTYNANCLLTAPVLVLLLLASLRRAVAGKQEPAGSSQQGRWQPQPL
;
A
#
# COMPACT_ATOMS: atom_id res chain seq x y z
N MET A 1 8.29 -3.45 -15.29
CA MET A 1 8.40 -2.63 -14.06
C MET A 1 8.05 -1.19 -14.42
N VAL A 2 7.15 -0.54 -13.68
CA VAL A 2 6.75 0.85 -13.94
C VAL A 2 7.82 1.80 -13.41
N PRO A 3 8.43 2.68 -14.23
CA PRO A 3 9.49 3.57 -13.77
C PRO A 3 8.93 4.65 -12.80
N PRO A 4 9.69 5.05 -11.77
CA PRO A 4 9.22 5.99 -10.75
C PRO A 4 8.90 7.38 -11.33
N SER A 5 9.60 7.78 -12.40
CA SER A 5 9.36 9.02 -13.14
C SER A 5 7.98 9.10 -13.80
N LEU A 6 7.37 7.95 -14.13
CA LEU A 6 6.03 7.89 -14.70
C LEU A 6 4.96 8.08 -13.62
N VAL A 7 5.21 7.52 -12.42
CA VAL A 7 4.35 7.69 -11.25
C VAL A 7 4.40 9.12 -10.68
N GLU A 8 5.54 9.79 -10.85
CA GLU A 8 5.74 11.22 -10.56
C GLU A 8 4.88 12.13 -11.43
N ARG A 9 4.82 11.85 -12.74
CA ARG A 9 4.05 12.62 -13.71
C ARG A 9 2.55 12.36 -13.65
N LEU A 10 2.14 11.28 -13.00
CA LEU A 10 0.72 10.93 -12.90
C LEU A 10 0.01 11.96 -12.01
N PRO A 11 -1.09 12.60 -12.48
CA PRO A 11 -1.87 13.48 -11.63
C PRO A 11 -2.40 12.70 -10.42
N SER A 12 -2.37 13.32 -9.25
CA SER A 12 -3.03 12.75 -8.08
C SER A 12 -4.54 12.97 -8.24
N VAL A 13 -5.24 12.02 -8.88
CA VAL A 13 -6.72 12.00 -9.05
C VAL A 13 -7.46 11.75 -7.72
N CYS A 14 -6.79 12.06 -6.62
CA CYS A 14 -7.13 11.70 -5.27
C CYS A 14 -7.96 12.84 -4.70
N LEU A 15 -9.27 12.65 -4.59
CA LEU A 15 -10.21 13.70 -4.15
C LEU A 15 -9.79 14.34 -2.82
N ASN A 16 -9.28 13.55 -1.87
CA ASN A 16 -8.78 14.06 -0.59
C ASN A 16 -7.58 15.00 -0.75
N ARG A 17 -6.68 14.77 -1.71
CA ARG A 17 -5.57 15.70 -1.97
C ARG A 17 -6.06 17.00 -2.58
N HIS A 18 -7.12 16.94 -3.40
CA HIS A 18 -7.75 18.12 -3.95
C HIS A 18 -8.55 18.92 -2.91
N LEU A 19 -9.20 18.25 -1.97
CA LEU A 19 -10.03 18.90 -0.94
C LEU A 19 -9.24 19.36 0.28
N LEU A 20 -8.26 18.56 0.73
CA LEU A 20 -7.54 18.77 2.00
C LEU A 20 -6.07 19.15 1.78
N GLY A 21 -5.57 19.15 0.55
CA GLY A 21 -4.16 19.47 0.22
C GLY A 21 -3.16 18.35 0.53
N TRP A 22 -3.56 17.33 1.30
CA TRP A 22 -2.72 16.16 1.62
C TRP A 22 -3.53 14.86 1.54
N CYS A 23 -2.88 13.78 1.14
CA CYS A 23 -3.47 12.44 1.21
C CYS A 23 -2.39 11.41 1.55
N PRO A 24 -2.54 10.68 2.68
CA PRO A 24 -1.55 9.72 3.10
C PRO A 24 -1.50 8.51 2.16
N GLY A 25 -2.62 8.10 1.57
CA GLY A 25 -2.66 6.97 0.61
C GLY A 25 -1.90 7.26 -0.68
N CYS A 26 -2.17 8.42 -1.28
CA CYS A 26 -1.59 8.83 -2.55
C CYS A 26 -0.08 9.12 -2.44
N GLY A 27 0.39 9.64 -1.30
CA GLY A 27 1.82 9.76 -0.98
C GLY A 27 2.50 8.40 -0.71
N SER A 28 1.80 7.48 -0.02
CA SER A 28 2.34 6.15 0.29
C SER A 28 2.60 5.31 -0.96
N LEU A 29 1.70 5.36 -1.95
CA LEU A 29 1.89 4.62 -3.19
C LEU A 29 3.14 5.10 -3.96
N ARG A 30 3.35 6.41 -4.05
CA ARG A 30 4.55 6.97 -4.69
C ARG A 30 5.83 6.63 -3.92
N ALA A 31 5.79 6.69 -2.60
CA ALA A 31 6.91 6.32 -1.74
C ALA A 31 7.26 4.83 -1.88
N LEU A 32 6.26 3.94 -1.92
CA LEU A 32 6.44 2.50 -2.16
C LEU A 32 7.07 2.23 -3.52
N VAL A 33 6.60 2.88 -4.60
CA VAL A 33 7.20 2.72 -5.93
C VAL A 33 8.67 3.15 -5.91
N CYS A 34 9.00 4.28 -5.28
CA CYS A 34 10.39 4.72 -5.13
C CYS A 34 11.23 3.74 -4.30
N LEU A 35 10.68 3.20 -3.20
CA LEU A 35 11.34 2.18 -2.37
C LEU A 35 11.63 0.89 -3.13
N PHE A 36 10.67 0.40 -3.92
CA PHE A 36 10.88 -0.80 -4.76
C PHE A 36 11.93 -0.60 -5.85
N HIS A 37 12.18 0.65 -6.25
CA HIS A 37 13.25 1.01 -7.18
C HIS A 37 14.56 1.43 -6.49
N GLY A 38 14.64 1.33 -5.16
CA GLY A 38 15.83 1.70 -4.38
C GLY A 38 16.04 3.21 -4.20
N ALA A 39 15.11 4.05 -4.64
CA ALA A 39 15.17 5.51 -4.52
C ALA A 39 14.65 5.99 -3.14
N VAL A 40 15.36 5.62 -2.07
CA VAL A 40 14.94 5.87 -0.68
C VAL A 40 14.80 7.38 -0.38
N GLY A 41 15.72 8.21 -0.89
CA GLY A 41 15.66 9.67 -0.72
C GLY A 41 14.41 10.30 -1.34
N GLN A 42 14.00 9.82 -2.51
CA GLN A 42 12.76 10.23 -3.18
C GLN A 42 11.52 9.73 -2.41
N ALA A 43 11.58 8.55 -1.79
CA ALA A 43 10.46 8.05 -1.01
C ALA A 43 10.12 8.93 0.22
N LEU A 44 11.15 9.53 0.83
CA LEU A 44 11.00 10.42 2.00
C LEU A 44 10.24 11.71 1.69
N THR A 45 10.39 12.24 0.47
CA THR A 45 9.69 13.47 0.05
C THR A 45 8.19 13.23 -0.18
N TYR A 46 7.78 11.99 -0.46
CA TYR A 46 6.38 11.63 -0.67
C TYR A 46 5.65 11.24 0.62
N ASN A 47 6.27 10.41 1.47
CA ASN A 47 5.71 10.05 2.77
C ASN A 47 6.77 9.42 3.69
N ALA A 48 7.18 10.15 4.73
CA ALA A 48 8.11 9.63 5.73
C ALA A 48 7.58 8.38 6.45
N ASN A 49 6.25 8.24 6.63
CA ASN A 49 5.66 7.04 7.22
C ASN A 49 5.91 5.79 6.39
N CYS A 50 6.14 5.91 5.07
CA CYS A 50 6.47 4.75 4.26
C CYS A 50 7.82 4.13 4.62
N LEU A 51 8.74 4.90 5.19
CA LEU A 51 10.02 4.36 5.65
C LEU A 51 9.86 3.42 6.85
N LEU A 52 8.85 3.65 7.69
CA LEU A 52 8.52 2.81 8.84
C LEU A 52 7.61 1.64 8.44
N THR A 53 6.58 1.91 7.62
CA THR A 53 5.60 0.87 7.25
C THR A 53 6.13 -0.11 6.22
N ALA A 54 6.98 0.30 5.28
CA ALA A 54 7.54 -0.61 4.28
C ALA A 54 8.37 -1.75 4.88
N PRO A 55 9.35 -1.53 5.79
CA PRO A 55 10.10 -2.64 6.39
C PRO A 55 9.21 -3.55 7.23
N VAL A 56 8.25 -2.99 7.99
CA VAL A 56 7.28 -3.79 8.74
C VAL A 56 6.43 -4.65 7.81
N LEU A 57 5.97 -4.10 6.68
CA LEU A 57 5.18 -4.82 5.70
C LEU A 57 6.00 -5.93 5.02
N VAL A 58 7.26 -5.66 4.68
CA VAL A 58 8.19 -6.67 4.14
C VAL A 58 8.42 -7.79 5.14
N LEU A 59 8.64 -7.47 6.42
CA LEU A 59 8.81 -8.47 7.48
C LEU A 59 7.55 -9.32 7.67
N LEU A 60 6.36 -8.71 7.66
CA LEU A 60 5.09 -9.43 7.71
C LEU A 60 4.90 -10.33 6.50
N LEU A 61 5.25 -9.86 5.30
CA LEU A 61 5.15 -10.63 4.07
C LEU A 61 6.10 -11.83 4.11
N LEU A 62 7.36 -11.62 4.51
CA LEU A 62 8.34 -12.69 4.70
C LEU A 62 7.90 -13.69 5.77
N ALA A 63 7.38 -13.22 6.90
CA ALA A 63 6.84 -14.09 7.94
C ALA A 63 5.64 -14.92 7.44
N SER A 64 4.77 -14.30 6.64
CA SER A 64 3.61 -14.96 6.03
C SER A 64 4.03 -15.99 5.00
N LEU A 65 4.98 -15.65 4.12
CA LEU A 65 5.57 -16.57 3.15
C LEU A 65 6.27 -17.74 3.85
N ARG A 66 7.05 -17.49 4.91
CA ARG A 66 7.66 -18.55 5.72
C ARG A 66 6.62 -19.47 6.34
N ARG A 67 5.49 -18.94 6.84
CA ARG A 67 4.39 -19.74 7.40
C ARG A 67 3.64 -20.53 6.33
N ALA A 68 3.43 -19.94 5.15
CA ALA A 68 2.79 -20.60 4.02
C ALA A 68 3.65 -21.75 3.47
N VAL A 69 4.96 -21.51 3.29
CA VAL A 69 5.93 -22.53 2.86
C VAL A 69 6.14 -23.60 3.94
N ALA A 70 6.07 -23.23 5.22
CA ALA A 70 6.09 -24.18 6.34
C ALA A 70 4.76 -24.95 6.53
N GLY A 71 3.82 -24.85 5.58
CA GLY A 71 2.60 -25.66 5.55
C GLY A 71 1.56 -25.34 6.61
N LYS A 72 1.60 -24.15 7.24
CA LYS A 72 0.70 -23.77 8.34
C LYS A 72 -0.18 -22.55 8.02
N GLN A 73 -1.00 -22.62 6.98
CA GLN A 73 -2.08 -21.65 6.81
C GLN A 73 -3.39 -22.34 6.40
N GLU A 74 -4.21 -22.67 7.39
CA GLU A 74 -5.64 -22.38 7.25
C GLU A 74 -5.81 -20.89 7.50
N PRO A 75 -6.37 -20.12 6.56
CA PRO A 75 -6.63 -18.71 6.76
C PRO A 75 -7.77 -18.55 7.79
N ALA A 76 -7.40 -18.30 9.05
CA ALA A 76 -8.27 -17.70 10.04
C ALA A 76 -8.55 -16.24 9.64
N GLY A 77 -9.43 -16.09 8.65
CA GLY A 77 -9.77 -14.84 7.99
C GLY A 77 -11.01 -14.99 7.12
N SER A 78 -11.89 -15.93 7.46
CA SER A 78 -13.30 -15.95 7.06
C SER A 78 -14.08 -14.86 7.80
N SER A 79 -13.55 -13.63 7.84
CA SER A 79 -14.39 -12.47 8.15
C SER A 79 -15.17 -12.16 6.88
N GLN A 80 -16.28 -12.87 6.70
CA GLN A 80 -17.55 -12.34 6.21
C GLN A 80 -17.39 -10.98 5.52
N GLN A 81 -16.90 -11.00 4.27
CA GLN A 81 -17.07 -9.88 3.36
C GLN A 81 -18.58 -9.75 3.18
N GLY A 82 -19.15 -8.75 3.84
CA GLY A 82 -20.55 -8.40 3.79
C GLY A 82 -21.00 -8.35 2.34
N ARG A 83 -21.72 -9.41 1.93
CA ARG A 83 -22.61 -9.40 0.79
C ARG A 83 -23.60 -8.26 1.05
N TRP A 84 -23.41 -7.12 0.38
CA TRP A 84 -24.39 -6.06 0.37
C TRP A 84 -25.71 -6.64 -0.19
N GLN A 85 -26.70 -6.86 0.67
CA GLN A 85 -28.04 -7.29 0.26
C GLN A 85 -28.94 -6.04 0.25
N PRO A 86 -29.39 -5.56 -0.93
CA PRO A 86 -30.42 -4.53 -0.96
C PRO A 86 -31.71 -5.06 -0.33
N GLN A 87 -32.31 -4.30 0.58
CA GLN A 87 -33.70 -4.50 0.99
C GLN A 87 -34.63 -4.02 -0.14
N PRO A 88 -35.61 -4.83 -0.59
CA PRO A 88 -36.69 -4.32 -1.42
C PRO A 88 -37.64 -3.47 -0.56
N LEU A 89 -38.04 -2.32 -1.13
CA LEU A 89 -39.05 -1.38 -0.59
C LEU A 89 -40.41 -2.05 -0.42
#